data_AF-A0AAU6Q2T7-F1
#
_entry.id   AF-A0AAU6Q2T7-F1
#
_cell.length_a   1.000
_cell.length_b   1.000
_cell.length_c   1.000
_cell.angle_alpha   90.00
_cell.angle_beta   90.00
_cell.angle_gamma   90.00
#
_symmetry.space_group_name_H-M   'P 1'
#
loop_
_entity.id
_entity.type
_entity.pdbx_description
1 polymer ?
#
loop_
_entity_poly.entity_id
_entity_poly.type
_entity_poly.pdbx_seq_one_letter_code
_entity_poly.pdbx_strand_id
1 'polypeptide(L)'
;MLAAYLALTLLALLLLLALLRTGAVRPMTVWLLATLLPLLAALTAALNTQAQAQRTLKTYQPDDVAVVLKTAGREYDVVLNARQAACLERTLRLRTKVNLTLPNEADPVPLRPGTRAIGDLPKSRHVDALGIRGQLSCPEFRAMPSDEVGEK
;
A
#
# COMPACT_ATOMS: atom_id res chain seq x y z
N MET A 1 -17.74 2.93 9.81
CA MET A 1 -17.03 1.89 10.62
C MET A 1 -17.99 1.11 11.52
N LEU A 2 -18.82 1.78 12.34
CA LEU A 2 -19.81 1.11 13.20
C LEU A 2 -20.80 0.21 12.44
N ALA A 3 -21.28 0.66 11.29
CA ALA A 3 -22.25 -0.09 10.47
C ALA A 3 -21.70 -1.43 9.93
N ALA A 4 -20.43 -1.46 9.50
CA ALA A 4 -19.79 -2.68 9.00
C ALA A 4 -19.54 -3.69 10.12
N TYR A 5 -19.13 -3.20 11.30
CA TYR A 5 -18.96 -4.04 12.48
C TYR A 5 -20.31 -4.63 12.94
N LEU A 6 -21.37 -3.81 12.98
CA LEU A 6 -22.73 -4.26 13.29
C LEU A 6 -23.20 -5.34 12.31
N ALA A 7 -23.06 -5.11 11.01
CA ALA A 7 -23.43 -6.10 9.99
C ALA A 7 -22.68 -7.43 10.19
N LEU A 8 -21.38 -7.38 10.49
CA LEU A 8 -20.56 -8.56 10.74
C LEU A 8 -21.00 -9.33 11.99
N THR A 9 -21.28 -8.62 13.09
CA THR A 9 -21.76 -9.23 14.34
C THR A 9 -23.15 -9.85 14.20
N LEU A 10 -24.04 -9.22 13.45
CA LEU A 10 -25.42 -9.67 13.23
C LEU A 10 -25.44 -10.91 12.33
N LEU A 11 -24.58 -10.94 11.30
CA LEU A 11 -24.34 -12.11 10.45
C LEU A 11 -23.81 -13.30 11.27
N ALA A 12 -22.80 -13.07 12.13
CA ALA A 12 -22.25 -14.12 12.99
C ALA A 12 -23.30 -14.66 13.98
N LEU A 13 -24.14 -13.79 14.54
CA LEU A 13 -25.23 -14.17 15.46
C LEU A 13 -26.31 -15.00 14.76
N LEU A 14 -26.75 -14.57 13.56
CA LEU A 14 -27.70 -15.33 12.74
C LEU A 14 -27.18 -16.73 12.41
N LEU A 15 -25.88 -16.82 12.16
CA LEU A 15 -25.23 -18.06 11.82
C LEU A 15 -25.11 -18.99 13.03
N LEU A 16 -24.79 -18.44 14.20
CA LEU A 16 -24.82 -19.17 15.48
C LEU A 16 -26.23 -19.71 15.76
N LEU A 17 -27.26 -18.89 15.60
CA LEU A 17 -28.67 -19.27 15.74
C LEU A 17 -29.08 -20.39 14.77
N ALA A 18 -28.56 -20.36 13.54
CA ALA A 18 -28.80 -21.41 12.56
C ALA A 18 -28.12 -22.74 12.94
N LEU A 19 -26.93 -22.70 13.54
CA LEU A 19 -26.25 -23.90 14.08
C LEU A 19 -26.96 -24.49 15.30
N LEU A 20 -27.57 -23.65 16.16
CA LEU A 20 -28.30 -24.07 17.36
C LEU A 20 -29.63 -24.77 17.08
N ARG A 21 -30.18 -24.66 15.86
CA ARG A 21 -31.37 -25.42 15.44
C ARG A 21 -30.98 -26.86 15.06
N THR A 22 -30.89 -27.72 16.07
CA THR A 22 -30.69 -29.16 15.92
C THR A 22 -31.91 -29.81 15.26
N GLY A 23 -31.75 -30.35 14.04
CA GLY A 23 -32.80 -31.18 13.43
C GLY A 23 -32.58 -31.60 11.98
N ALA A 24 -31.86 -30.81 11.19
CA ALA A 24 -31.47 -31.18 9.83
C ALA A 24 -30.36 -30.24 9.35
N VAL A 25 -29.15 -30.38 9.90
CA VAL A 25 -28.00 -29.56 9.49
C VAL A 25 -27.54 -30.07 8.13
N ARG A 26 -28.28 -29.63 7.11
CA ARG A 26 -28.11 -29.96 5.70
C ARG A 26 -26.72 -29.50 5.26
N PRO A 27 -26.03 -30.24 4.39
CA PRO A 27 -24.70 -29.90 3.83
C PRO A 27 -24.61 -28.45 3.31
N MET A 28 -25.74 -27.85 2.98
CA MET A 28 -25.89 -26.44 2.61
C MET A 28 -25.40 -25.45 3.68
N THR A 29 -25.56 -25.75 4.98
CA THR A 29 -25.04 -24.89 6.08
C THR A 29 -23.53 -24.93 6.16
N VAL A 30 -22.92 -26.11 5.99
CA VAL A 30 -21.47 -26.30 5.95
C VAL A 30 -20.87 -25.58 4.74
N TRP A 31 -21.53 -25.63 3.58
CA TRP A 31 -21.14 -24.88 2.38
C TRP A 31 -21.27 -23.36 2.55
N LEU A 32 -22.35 -22.89 3.18
CA LEU A 32 -22.50 -21.48 3.51
C LEU A 32 -21.37 -21.01 4.45
N LEU A 33 -21.06 -21.80 5.49
CA LEU A 33 -19.96 -21.51 6.41
C LEU A 33 -18.61 -21.48 5.70
N ALA A 34 -18.32 -22.48 4.88
CA ALA A 34 -17.06 -22.60 4.15
C ALA A 34 -16.83 -21.42 3.19
N THR A 35 -17.89 -20.83 2.65
CA THR A 35 -17.80 -19.65 1.75
C THR A 35 -17.81 -18.33 2.51
N LEU A 36 -18.51 -18.27 3.64
CA LEU A 36 -18.62 -17.04 4.44
C LEU A 36 -17.39 -16.79 5.32
N LEU A 37 -16.75 -17.84 5.84
CA LEU A 37 -15.55 -17.73 6.68
C LEU A 37 -14.39 -16.99 5.98
N PRO A 38 -14.01 -17.32 4.74
CA PRO A 38 -12.99 -16.57 4.00
C PRO A 38 -13.36 -15.10 3.81
N LEU A 39 -14.64 -14.80 3.57
CA LEU A 39 -15.11 -13.42 3.42
C LEU A 39 -14.98 -12.63 4.73
N LEU A 40 -15.35 -13.23 5.86
CA LEU A 40 -15.18 -12.64 7.19
C LEU A 40 -13.70 -12.45 7.53
N ALA A 41 -12.85 -13.43 7.20
CA ALA A 41 -11.41 -13.32 7.37
C ALA A 41 -10.83 -12.17 6.53
N ALA A 42 -11.26 -12.03 5.27
CA ALA A 42 -10.83 -10.93 4.40
C ALA A 42 -11.27 -9.57 4.94
N LEU A 43 -12.51 -9.44 5.40
CA LEU A 43 -13.03 -8.18 5.97
C LEU A 43 -12.33 -7.79 7.27
N THR A 44 -12.11 -8.74 8.18
CA THR A 44 -11.38 -8.49 9.43
C THR A 44 -9.93 -8.11 9.16
N ALA A 45 -9.25 -8.78 8.23
CA ALA A 45 -7.91 -8.42 7.79
C ALA A 45 -7.88 -6.99 7.21
N ALA A 46 -8.80 -6.64 6.31
CA ALA A 46 -8.88 -5.31 5.72
C ALA A 46 -9.16 -4.19 6.75
N LEU A 47 -10.03 -4.45 7.72
CA LEU A 47 -10.32 -3.49 8.79
C LEU A 47 -9.13 -3.32 9.74
N ASN A 48 -8.44 -4.43 10.05
CA ASN A 48 -7.28 -4.40 10.92
C ASN A 48 -6.11 -3.65 10.26
N THR A 49 -5.87 -3.85 8.96
CA THR A 49 -4.84 -3.10 8.22
C THR A 49 -5.14 -1.60 8.17
N GLN A 50 -6.40 -1.19 8.00
CA GLN A 50 -6.79 0.22 8.08
C GLN A 50 -6.58 0.82 9.47
N ALA A 51 -6.98 0.11 10.52
CA ALA A 51 -6.80 0.57 11.89
C ALA A 51 -5.31 0.71 12.25
N GLN A 52 -4.49 -0.26 11.83
CA GLN A 52 -3.04 -0.23 12.05
C GLN A 52 -2.36 0.90 11.26
N ALA A 53 -2.78 1.15 10.02
CA ALA A 53 -2.30 2.28 9.23
C ALA A 53 -2.61 3.61 9.94
N GLN A 54 -3.82 3.76 10.48
CA GLN A 54 -4.19 4.96 11.24
C GLN A 54 -3.33 5.15 12.49
N ARG A 55 -3.06 4.08 13.24
CA ARG A 55 -2.18 4.15 14.43
C ARG A 55 -0.76 4.55 14.07
N THR A 56 -0.20 3.96 13.01
CA THR A 56 1.14 4.26 12.51
C THR A 56 1.28 5.73 12.09
N LEU A 57 0.23 6.31 11.49
CA LEU A 57 0.24 7.71 11.05
C LEU A 57 0.02 8.72 12.18
N LYS A 58 -0.52 8.33 13.34
CA LYS A 58 -0.71 9.27 14.47
C LYS A 58 0.61 9.84 15.00
N THR A 59 1.69 9.07 14.90
CA THR A 59 3.03 9.47 15.35
C THR A 59 3.92 9.92 14.20
N TYR A 60 3.39 9.95 12.98
CA TYR A 60 4.16 10.30 11.78
C TYR A 60 4.05 11.79 11.52
N GLN A 61 5.18 12.48 11.54
CA GLN A 61 5.29 13.89 11.20
C GLN A 61 5.95 13.98 9.81
N PRO A 62 5.24 14.46 8.78
CA PRO A 62 5.78 14.54 7.43
C PRO A 62 6.75 15.73 7.33
N ASP A 63 8.03 15.44 7.13
CA ASP A 63 9.08 16.43 6.92
C ASP A 63 9.72 16.30 5.53
N ASP A 64 10.29 17.39 5.04
CA ASP A 64 11.07 17.42 3.81
C ASP A 64 12.46 16.83 4.04
N VAL A 65 12.94 16.03 3.10
CA VAL A 65 14.18 15.25 3.23
C VAL A 65 15.10 15.54 2.06
N ALA A 66 16.34 15.95 2.35
CA ALA A 66 17.41 16.01 1.37
C ALA A 66 17.99 14.61 1.15
N VAL A 67 18.01 14.16 -0.10
CA VAL A 67 18.58 12.86 -0.48
C VAL A 67 19.48 12.99 -1.70
N VAL A 68 20.55 12.20 -1.71
CA VAL A 68 21.44 12.05 -2.85
C VAL A 68 21.03 10.80 -3.63
N LEU A 69 20.58 10.98 -4.86
CA LEU A 69 20.22 9.90 -5.77
C LEU A 69 21.41 9.52 -6.64
N LYS A 70 21.86 8.27 -6.53
CA LYS A 70 22.89 7.70 -7.43
C LYS A 70 22.22 6.81 -8.46
N THR A 71 22.21 7.24 -9.73
CA THR A 71 21.65 6.49 -10.86
C THR A 71 22.57 6.56 -12.07
N ALA A 72 22.83 5.43 -12.73
CA ALA A 72 23.67 5.35 -13.93
C ALA A 72 25.05 6.06 -13.81
N GLY A 73 25.65 6.06 -12.62
CA GLY A 73 26.94 6.73 -12.36
C GLY A 73 26.87 8.24 -12.20
N ARG A 74 25.67 8.83 -12.19
CA ARG A 74 25.43 10.25 -11.86
C ARG A 74 24.81 10.39 -10.47
N GLU A 75 25.16 11.48 -9.80
CA GLU A 75 24.64 11.86 -8.50
C GLU A 75 23.74 13.08 -8.64
N TYR A 76 22.58 13.05 -8.01
CA TYR A 76 21.60 14.14 -8.00
C TYR A 76 21.26 14.47 -6.56
N ASP A 77 21.55 15.70 -6.15
CA ASP A 77 21.18 16.21 -4.83
C ASP A 77 19.78 16.82 -4.90
N VAL A 78 18.80 16.14 -4.33
CA VAL A 78 17.39 16.55 -4.42
C VAL A 78 16.77 16.70 -3.04
N VAL A 79 15.98 17.76 -2.85
CA VAL A 79 15.13 17.93 -1.66
C VAL A 79 13.74 17.45 -2.03
N LEU A 80 13.30 16.39 -1.37
CA LEU A 80 12.01 15.76 -1.60
C LEU A 80 11.07 16.10 -0.46
N ASN A 81 9.84 16.47 -0.79
CA ASN A 81 8.81 16.56 0.23
C ASN A 81 8.46 15.17 0.78
N ALA A 82 7.81 15.11 1.95
CA ALA A 82 7.47 13.85 2.61
C ALA A 82 6.73 12.84 1.69
N ARG A 83 5.90 13.33 0.75
CA ARG A 83 5.16 12.49 -0.20
C ARG A 83 6.09 11.93 -1.28
N GLN A 84 6.92 12.77 -1.87
CA GLN A 84 7.91 12.40 -2.87
C GLN A 84 8.93 11.41 -2.30
N ALA A 85 9.40 11.63 -1.06
CA ALA A 85 10.30 10.71 -0.37
C ALA A 85 9.65 9.33 -0.16
N ALA A 86 8.36 9.29 0.19
CA ALA A 86 7.61 8.04 0.31
C ALA A 86 7.41 7.33 -1.05
N CYS A 87 7.12 8.08 -2.11
CA CYS A 87 7.04 7.56 -3.47
C CYS A 87 8.39 7.02 -3.97
N LEU A 88 9.48 7.69 -3.63
CA LEU A 88 10.84 7.26 -3.94
C LEU A 88 11.18 5.96 -3.20
N GLU A 89 10.93 5.86 -1.89
CA GLU A 89 11.12 4.61 -1.13
C GLU A 89 10.42 3.44 -1.81
N ARG A 90 9.14 3.63 -2.16
CA ARG A 90 8.33 2.59 -2.80
C ARG A 90 8.92 2.19 -4.15
N THR A 91 9.34 3.16 -4.94
CA THR A 91 9.95 2.95 -6.27
C THR A 91 11.25 2.16 -6.16
N LEU A 92 12.12 2.52 -5.22
CA LEU A 92 13.40 1.83 -4.98
C LEU A 92 13.17 0.40 -4.46
N ARG A 93 12.22 0.22 -3.54
CA ARG A 93 11.83 -1.09 -3.00
C ARG A 93 11.25 -2.00 -4.08
N LEU A 94 10.37 -1.48 -4.93
CA LEU A 94 9.76 -2.23 -6.03
C LEU A 94 10.66 -2.35 -7.26
N ARG A 95 11.81 -1.66 -7.29
CA ARG A 95 12.78 -1.62 -8.41
C ARG A 95 12.15 -1.26 -9.75
N THR A 96 11.15 -0.38 -9.73
CA THR A 96 10.42 0.02 -10.94
C THR A 96 11.22 1.03 -11.76
N LYS A 97 11.10 0.95 -13.10
CA LYS A 97 11.70 1.91 -14.04
C LYS A 97 10.77 3.11 -14.19
N VAL A 98 11.15 4.26 -13.63
CA VAL A 98 10.34 5.49 -13.67
C VAL A 98 11.21 6.72 -13.86
N ASN A 99 10.65 7.79 -14.42
CA ASN A 99 11.27 9.11 -14.44
C ASN A 99 10.68 9.93 -13.29
N LEU A 100 11.56 10.51 -12.47
CA LEU A 100 11.19 11.47 -11.44
C LEU A 100 11.27 12.88 -12.03
N THR A 101 10.15 13.60 -12.06
CA THR A 101 10.11 15.00 -12.45
C THR A 101 10.07 15.87 -11.20
N LEU A 102 11.12 16.64 -10.95
CA LEU A 102 11.15 17.61 -9.85
C LEU A 102 10.76 18.99 -10.37
N PRO A 103 10.05 19.82 -9.57
CA PRO A 103 9.68 21.17 -9.98
C PRO A 103 10.88 22.10 -10.17
N ASN A 104 12.00 21.80 -9.51
CA ASN A 104 13.21 22.64 -9.51
C ASN A 104 14.27 22.18 -10.52
N GLU A 105 14.00 21.12 -11.29
CA GLU A 105 14.99 20.51 -12.19
C GLU A 105 14.39 20.42 -13.60
N ALA A 106 15.13 20.91 -14.59
CA ALA A 106 14.65 20.98 -15.98
C ALA A 106 14.57 19.60 -16.64
N ASP A 107 15.49 18.70 -16.27
CA ASP A 107 15.58 17.35 -16.82
C ASP A 107 15.03 16.31 -15.83
N PRO A 108 14.19 15.34 -16.28
CA PRO A 108 13.73 14.25 -15.43
C PRO A 108 14.88 13.37 -14.95
N VAL A 109 14.87 13.01 -13.66
CA VAL A 109 15.85 12.09 -13.07
C VAL A 109 15.45 10.65 -13.37
N PRO A 110 16.25 9.88 -14.13
CA PRO A 110 15.90 8.51 -14.50
C PRO A 110 16.16 7.55 -13.34
N LEU A 111 15.10 7.00 -12.74
CA LEU A 111 15.19 5.97 -11.71
C LEU A 111 15.21 4.59 -12.36
N ARG A 112 16.37 3.91 -12.25
CA ARG A 112 16.64 2.59 -12.83
C ARG A 112 16.82 1.52 -11.74
N PRO A 113 16.69 0.22 -12.07
CA PRO A 113 17.14 -0.85 -11.19
C PRO A 113 18.61 -0.63 -10.82
N GLY A 114 18.91 -0.63 -9.52
CA GLY A 114 20.24 -0.31 -8.99
C GLY A 114 20.43 1.15 -8.56
N THR A 115 19.42 2.02 -8.76
CA THR A 115 19.42 3.35 -8.16
C THR A 115 19.50 3.24 -6.64
N ARG A 116 20.33 4.07 -6.02
CA ARG A 116 20.45 4.14 -4.56
C ARG A 116 20.15 5.55 -4.11
N ALA A 117 19.33 5.67 -3.07
CA ALA A 117 19.15 6.92 -2.35
C ALA A 117 20.03 6.88 -1.10
N ILE A 118 20.77 7.96 -0.87
CA ILE A 118 21.54 8.19 0.34
C ILE A 118 20.87 9.36 1.06
N GLY A 119 20.37 9.09 2.26
CA GLY A 119 19.59 10.04 3.05
C GLY A 119 18.52 9.32 3.85
N ASP A 120 17.81 10.06 4.71
CA ASP A 120 16.89 9.48 5.68
C ASP A 120 15.48 9.35 5.11
N LEU A 121 15.29 8.36 4.23
CA LEU A 121 13.98 8.08 3.63
C LEU A 121 12.96 7.61 4.68
N PRO A 122 11.67 7.91 4.49
CA PRO A 122 10.64 7.45 5.40
C PRO A 122 10.61 5.92 5.46
N LYS A 123 10.53 5.38 6.68
CA LYS A 123 10.46 3.92 6.90
C LYS A 123 9.27 3.32 6.14
N SER A 124 9.45 2.13 5.54
CA SER A 124 8.43 1.46 4.72
C SER A 124 7.06 1.34 5.39
N ARG A 125 7.02 1.15 6.72
CA ARG A 125 5.76 1.09 7.49
C ARG A 125 4.90 2.36 7.36
N HIS A 126 5.51 3.54 7.28
CA HIS A 126 4.78 4.79 7.10
C HIS A 126 4.33 4.95 5.66
N VAL A 127 5.18 4.58 4.69
CA VAL A 127 4.86 4.58 3.26
C VAL A 127 3.68 3.66 2.96
N ASP A 128 3.68 2.46 3.53
CA ASP A 128 2.59 1.49 3.37
C ASP A 128 1.30 2.00 4.03
N ALA A 129 1.39 2.62 5.21
CA ALA A 129 0.24 3.23 5.86
C ALA A 129 -0.37 4.40 5.05
N LEU A 130 0.48 5.25 4.45
CA LEU A 130 0.04 6.31 3.54
C LEU A 130 -0.64 5.72 2.29
N GLY A 131 -0.10 4.62 1.75
CA GLY A 131 -0.68 3.88 0.63
C GLY A 131 -2.05 3.28 0.95
N ILE A 132 -2.17 2.57 2.08
CA ILE A 132 -3.43 1.95 2.52
C ILE A 132 -4.53 2.99 2.73
N ARG A 133 -4.17 4.19 3.20
CA ARG A 133 -5.10 5.30 3.42
C ARG A 133 -5.44 6.09 2.15
N GLY A 134 -4.86 5.73 1.01
CA GLY A 134 -5.04 6.47 -0.25
C GLY A 134 -4.41 7.88 -0.23
N GLN A 135 -3.49 8.14 0.70
CA GLN A 135 -2.82 9.44 0.85
C GLN A 135 -1.49 9.51 0.08
N LEU A 136 -1.04 8.38 -0.47
CA LEU A 136 0.15 8.31 -1.33
C LEU A 136 -0.28 8.43 -2.80
N SER A 137 -0.08 9.62 -3.38
CA SER A 137 -0.22 9.86 -4.82
C SER A 137 1.13 10.33 -5.37
N CYS A 138 1.61 9.70 -6.45
CA CYS A 138 2.94 9.90 -7.00
C CYS A 138 2.90 10.42 -8.45
N PRO A 139 2.27 11.58 -8.74
CA PRO A 139 2.16 12.10 -10.10
C PRO A 139 3.51 12.47 -10.73
N GLU A 140 4.52 12.76 -9.90
CA GLU A 140 5.88 13.12 -10.32
C GLU A 140 6.70 11.91 -10.81
N PHE A 141 6.24 10.69 -10.53
CA PHE A 141 6.91 9.44 -10.88
C PHE A 141 6.21 8.80 -12.07
N ARG A 142 6.62 9.15 -13.30
CA ARG A 142 6.03 8.54 -14.50
C ARG A 142 6.72 7.24 -14.84
N ALA A 143 5.96 6.16 -14.97
CA ALA A 143 6.45 4.93 -15.54
C ALA A 143 6.99 5.20 -16.94
N MET A 144 8.18 4.67 -17.23
CA MET A 144 8.65 4.67 -18.61
C MET A 144 7.93 3.54 -19.35
N PRO A 145 7.54 3.75 -20.61
CA PRO A 145 7.12 2.64 -21.44
C PRO A 145 8.20 1.57 -21.35
N SER A 146 7.81 0.37 -20.93
CA SER A 146 8.66 -0.80 -21.08
C SER A 146 8.87 -0.96 -22.58
N ASP A 147 10.13 -0.83 -23.04
CA ASP A 147 10.50 -1.32 -24.35
C ASP A 147 9.89 -2.70 -24.50
N GLU A 148 9.06 -2.82 -25.53
CA GLU A 148 8.21 -3.97 -25.76
C GLU A 148 9.03 -5.25 -25.71
N VAL A 149 8.40 -6.32 -25.20
CA VAL A 149 8.87 -7.68 -25.43
C VAL A 149 8.88 -7.88 -26.94
N GLY A 150 10.03 -7.62 -27.55
CA GLY A 150 10.38 -8.08 -28.88
C GLY A 150 10.53 -9.59 -28.81
N GLU A 151 9.41 -10.29 -28.90
CA GLU A 151 9.37 -11.70 -29.22
C GLU A 151 9.79 -11.82 -30.69
N LYS A 152 11.01 -12.33 -30.91
CA LYS A 152 11.47 -12.85 -32.19
C LYS A 152 11.47 -14.37 -32.12
#